data_AF-A0A974BNN7-F1
#
_entry.id   AF-A0A974BNN7-F1
#
_cell.length_a   1.000
_cell.length_b   1.000
_cell.length_c   1.000
_cell.angle_alpha   90.00
_cell.angle_beta   90.00
_cell.angle_gamma   90.00
#
_symmetry.space_group_name_H-M   'P 1'
#
loop_
_entity.id
_entity.type
_entity.pdbx_description
1 polymer ?
#
loop_
_entity_poly.entity_id
_entity_poly.type
_entity_poly.pdbx_seq_one_letter_code
_entity_poly.pdbx_strand_id
1 'polypeptide(L)' 'MGTFPRLTCANCNNISKGAYFTHPHAGRKININTFYTYDSTYVIYLIKCPCGLAYVGETTQKVKNRIKQH' A
#
# COMPACT_ATOMS: atom_id res chain seq x y z
N MET A 1 -10.11 -9.54 -4.34
CA MET A 1 -9.20 -8.49 -4.83
C MET A 1 -8.94 -7.52 -3.68
N GLY A 2 -7.76 -6.89 -3.61
CA GLY A 2 -7.33 -6.09 -2.46
C GLY A 2 -5.87 -6.27 -2.05
N THR A 3 -5.49 -5.66 -0.93
CA THR A 3 -4.15 -5.76 -0.33
C THR A 3 -4.12 -6.83 0.77
N PHE A 4 -3.23 -7.82 0.64
CA PHE A 4 -3.17 -8.96 1.56
C PHE A 4 -1.77 -9.16 2.16
N PRO A 5 -1.66 -9.42 3.48
CA PRO A 5 -0.38 -9.71 4.11
C PRO A 5 0.11 -11.13 3.76
N ARG A 6 1.43 -11.31 3.75
CA ARG A 6 2.06 -12.64 3.86
C ARG A 6 2.46 -12.91 5.30
N LEU A 7 2.53 -14.20 5.66
CA LEU A 7 2.93 -14.72 6.97
C LEU A 7 4.34 -14.27 7.44
N THR A 8 5.25 -13.90 6.53
CA THR A 8 6.68 -13.67 6.84
C THR A 8 7.16 -12.23 6.63
N CYS A 9 6.26 -11.26 6.70
CA CYS A 9 6.56 -9.89 6.33
C CYS A 9 6.71 -8.98 7.56
N ALA A 10 7.93 -8.46 7.77
CA ALA A 10 8.29 -7.63 8.92
C ALA A 10 7.41 -6.37 9.08
N ASN A 11 7.02 -5.75 7.96
CA ASN A 11 6.25 -4.49 7.96
C ASN A 11 4.77 -4.68 7.60
N CYS A 12 4.27 -5.92 7.46
CA CYS A 12 2.90 -6.15 6.96
C CYS A 12 1.81 -5.84 7.99
N ASN A 13 2.16 -5.65 9.26
CA ASN A 13 1.24 -5.13 10.26
C ASN A 13 0.91 -3.65 10.04
N ASN A 14 1.82 -2.91 9.40
CA ASN A 14 1.67 -1.48 9.14
C ASN A 14 1.03 -1.18 7.76
N ILE A 15 0.67 -2.22 7.00
CA ILE A 15 0.03 -2.08 5.70
C ILE A 15 -1.49 -2.09 5.89
N SER A 16 -2.15 -1.10 5.29
CA SER A 16 -3.62 -1.08 5.19
C SER A 16 -4.09 -2.24 4.29
N LYS A 17 -4.89 -3.14 4.85
CA LYS A 17 -5.43 -4.33 4.18
C LYS A 17 -6.89 -4.06 3.85
N GLY A 18 -7.33 -4.50 2.67
CA GLY A 18 -8.72 -4.32 2.26
C GLY A 18 -8.92 -4.37 0.76
N ALA A 19 -10.18 -4.47 0.35
CA ALA A 19 -10.61 -4.48 -1.06
C ALA A 19 -10.83 -3.07 -1.63
N TYR A 20 -10.73 -2.03 -0.79
CA TYR A 20 -10.90 -0.64 -1.18
C TYR A 20 -10.05 0.26 -0.27
N PHE A 21 -9.80 1.48 -0.72
CA PHE A 21 -9.29 2.56 0.12
C PHE A 21 -10.18 3.80 -0.02
N THR A 22 -10.15 4.66 0.99
CA THR A 22 -10.89 5.92 0.95
C THR A 22 -9.99 7.02 0.42
N HIS A 23 -10.45 7.75 -0.60
CA HIS A 23 -9.75 8.91 -1.12
C HIS A 23 -9.59 9.97 0.00
N PRO A 24 -8.36 10.43 0.30
CA PRO A 24 -8.10 11.24 1.50
C PRO A 24 -8.81 12.59 1.53
N HIS A 25 -9.02 13.25 0.37
CA HIS A 25 -9.74 14.53 0.30
C HIS A 25 -11.24 14.36 0.01
N ALA A 26 -11.59 13.69 -1.08
CA ALA A 26 -12.97 13.53 -1.52
C ALA A 26 -13.83 12.56 -0.68
N GLY A 27 -13.24 11.75 0.22
CA GLY A 27 -13.96 10.76 1.02
C GLY A 27 -14.56 9.59 0.23
N ARG A 28 -14.40 9.58 -1.11
CA ARG A 28 -14.91 8.52 -1.99
C ARG A 28 -14.17 7.20 -1.77
N LYS A 29 -14.92 6.10 -1.65
CA LYS A 29 -14.34 4.75 -1.69
C LYS A 29 -13.85 4.41 -3.09
N ILE A 30 -12.62 3.94 -3.20
CA ILE A 30 -11.99 3.48 -4.44
C ILE A 30 -11.70 2.00 -4.28
N ASN A 31 -12.33 1.18 -5.12
CA ASN A 31 -12.15 -0.27 -5.10
C ASN A 31 -10.82 -0.67 -5.74
N ILE A 32 -10.18 -1.67 -5.15
CA ILE A 32 -8.95 -2.28 -5.64
C ILE A 32 -9.36 -3.50 -6.47
N ASN A 33 -9.26 -3.37 -7.79
CA ASN A 33 -9.73 -4.37 -8.75
C ASN A 33 -8.72 -5.49 -9.03
N THR A 34 -7.61 -5.53 -8.30
CA THR A 34 -6.60 -6.58 -8.45
C THR A 34 -6.04 -7.00 -7.09
N PHE A 35 -5.21 -8.02 -7.07
CA PHE A 35 -4.56 -8.50 -5.86
C PHE A 35 -3.16 -7.88 -5.74
N TYR A 36 -2.95 -7.10 -4.68
CA TYR A 36 -1.65 -6.55 -4.35
C TYR A 36 -1.10 -7.23 -3.11
N THR A 37 0.18 -7.59 -3.19
CA THR A 37 0.92 -8.24 -2.10
C THR A 37 2.28 -7.56 -1.94
N TYR A 38 3.01 -7.95 -0.91
CA TYR A 38 4.36 -7.45 -0.64
C TYR A 38 5.37 -7.74 -1.77
N ASP A 39 5.08 -8.73 -2.63
CA ASP A 39 5.92 -9.11 -3.78
C ASP A 39 5.48 -8.46 -5.10
N SER A 40 4.39 -7.68 -5.11
CA SER A 40 3.93 -6.98 -6.32
C SER A 40 4.98 -5.98 -6.80
N THR A 41 5.08 -5.81 -8.12
CA THR A 41 5.94 -4.85 -8.82
C THR A 41 5.07 -3.93 -9.69
N TYR A 42 5.63 -2.81 -10.16
CA TYR A 42 4.93 -1.85 -11.02
C TYR A 42 3.64 -1.31 -10.38
N VAL A 43 3.74 -0.81 -9.15
CA VAL A 43 2.60 -0.31 -8.39
C VAL A 43 2.78 1.15 -7.99
N ILE A 44 1.64 1.83 -7.82
CA ILE A 44 1.54 3.09 -7.09
C ILE A 44 1.15 2.77 -5.65
N TYR A 45 1.81 3.41 -4.69
CA TYR A 45 1.58 3.19 -3.26
C TYR A 45 1.49 4.52 -2.50
N LEU A 46 0.90 4.48 -1.31
CA LEU A 46 0.78 5.61 -0.40
C LEU A 46 1.33 5.23 0.98
N ILE A 47 2.24 6.05 1.51
CA ILE A 47 2.75 5.96 2.89
C ILE A 47 2.14 7.10 3.69
N LYS A 48 1.56 6.79 4.85
CA LYS A 48 1.06 7.79 5.81
C LYS A 48 2.06 7.96 6.95
N CYS A 49 2.50 9.18 7.19
CA CYS A 49 3.24 9.57 8.37
C CYS A 49 2.27 9.69 9.56
N PRO A 50 2.65 9.25 10.76
CA PRO A 50 1.90 9.56 12.00
C PRO A 50 1.68 11.07 12.21
N CYS A 51 2.54 11.91 11.63
CA CYS A 51 2.43 13.36 11.61
C CYS A 51 1.31 13.93 10.71
N GLY A 52 0.52 13.07 10.06
CA GLY A 52 -0.59 13.48 9.19
C GLY A 52 -0.22 13.76 7.74
N LEU A 53 1.07 13.70 7.39
CA LEU A 53 1.54 13.83 6.00
C LEU A 53 1.38 12.49 5.24
N ALA A 54 1.22 12.57 3.93
CA ALA A 54 1.16 11.41 3.05
C ALA A 54 2.13 11.56 1.87
N TYR A 55 2.82 10.48 1.52
CA TYR A 55 3.66 10.38 0.33
C TYR A 55 3.04 9.39 -0.66
N VAL A 56 2.89 9.82 -1.91
CA VAL A 56 2.48 8.96 -3.02
C VAL A 56 3.71 8.70 -3.88
N GLY A 57 3.99 7.44 -4.15
CA GLY A 57 5.10 7.04 -5.00
C GLY A 57 4.73 5.91 -5.93
N GLU A 58 5.44 5.84 -7.04
CA GLU A 58 5.44 4.69 -7.93
C GLU A 58 6.72 3.88 -7.76
N THR A 59 6.67 2.59 -8.07
CA THR A 59 7.85 1.75 -8.07
C THR A 59 7.74 0.62 -9.07
N THR A 60 8.83 0.35 -9.77
CA THR A 60 9.03 -0.84 -10.60
C THR A 60 9.58 -2.01 -9.79
N GLN A 61 10.16 -1.73 -8.61
CA GLN A 61 10.70 -2.75 -7.72
C GLN A 61 9.58 -3.46 -6.95
N LYS A 62 9.91 -4.58 -6.30
CA LYS A 62 8.96 -5.24 -5.39
C LYS A 62 8.60 -4.26 -4.27
N VAL A 63 7.31 -4.16 -3.93
CA VAL A 63 6.80 -3.31 -2.84
C VAL A 63 7.64 -3.47 -1.58
N LYS A 64 8.03 -4.70 -1.25
CA LYS A 64 8.90 -4.98 -0.10
C LYS A 64 10.23 -4.27 -0.07
N ASN A 65 10.90 -4.22 -1.21
CA ASN A 65 12.20 -3.57 -1.31
C ASN A 65 12.01 -2.06 -1.23
N ARG A 66 10.94 -1.54 -1.84
CA ARG A 66 10.65 -0.11 -1.80
C ARG A 66 10.28 0.38 -0.40
N ILE A 67 9.42 -0.35 0.32
CA ILE A 67 9.00 0.02 1.67
C ILE A 67 10.16 -0.03 2.68
N LYS A 68 11.18 -0.87 2.47
CA LYS A 68 12.38 -0.91 3.34
C LYS A 68 13.30 0.31 3.20
N GLN A 69 13.09 1.15 2.18
CA GLN A 69 13.89 2.36 1.95
C GLN A 69 13.30 3.61 2.63
N HIS A 70 12.10 3.48 3.24
CA HIS A 70 11.44 4.51 4.03
C HIS A 70 11.48 4.10 5.50
#